data_AF-A0AB35HR62-F1
#
_entry.id   AF-A0AB35HR62-F1
#
_cell.length_a   1.000
_cell.length_b   1.000
_cell.length_c   1.000
_cell.angle_alpha   90.00
_cell.angle_beta   90.00
_cell.angle_gamma   90.00
#
_symmetry.space_group_name_H-M   'P 1'
#
loop_
_entity.id
_entity.type
_entity.pdbx_description
1 polymer ?
#
loop_
_entity_poly.entity_id
_entity_poly.type
_entity_poly.pdbx_seq_one_letter_code
_entity_poly.pdbx_strand_id
1 'polypeptide(L)' 'MFSDYQTELLKEKIKLMKLYKAENEFYRIKGLFIKGINVEEIVKTFQEEYDTTFNFKGTPKQLYKKIEQQLTKKNS' A
#
# COMPACT_ATOMS: atom_id res chain seq x y z
N MET A 1 15.59 -0.88 15.08
CA MET A 1 15.23 0.29 14.26
C MET A 1 15.14 -0.11 12.77
N PHE A 2 14.30 -1.11 12.44
CA PHE A 2 14.13 -1.62 11.07
C PHE A 2 12.73 -1.36 10.49
N SER A 3 11.77 -0.95 11.34
CA SER A 3 10.37 -0.70 10.97
C SER A 3 10.20 0.51 10.04
N ASP A 4 10.99 1.54 10.27
CA ASP A 4 10.79 2.85 9.64
C ASP A 4 11.22 2.81 8.18
N TYR A 5 12.37 2.17 7.89
CA TYR A 5 12.84 1.97 6.52
C TYR A 5 11.84 1.18 5.65
N GLN A 6 11.28 0.09 6.18
CA GLN A 6 10.30 -0.72 5.44
C GLN A 6 9.01 0.05 5.17
N THR A 7 8.59 0.87 6.13
CA THR A 7 7.43 1.75 5.99
C THR A 7 7.68 2.78 4.89
N GLU A 8 8.80 3.51 4.94
CA GLU A 8 9.15 4.51 3.92
C GLU A 8 9.29 3.91 2.53
N LEU A 9 9.97 2.76 2.40
CA LEU A 9 10.11 2.06 1.13
C LEU A 9 8.74 1.70 0.54
N LEU A 10 7.81 1.19 1.36
CA LEU A 10 6.47 0.86 0.89
C LEU A 10 5.68 2.12 0.49
N LYS A 11 5.81 3.23 1.22
CA LYS A 11 5.22 4.53 0.86
C LYS A 11 5.72 5.00 -0.51
N GLU A 12 7.03 4.99 -0.73
CA GLU A 12 7.63 5.35 -2.02
C GLU A 12 7.13 4.46 -3.15
N LYS A 13 7.05 3.14 -2.94
CA LYS A 13 6.54 2.22 -3.97
C LYS A 13 5.09 2.52 -4.33
N ILE A 14 4.23 2.85 -3.36
CA ILE A 14 2.83 3.24 -3.59
C ILE A 14 2.75 4.51 -4.46
N LYS A 15 3.55 5.53 -4.12
CA LYS A 15 3.64 6.78 -4.87
C LYS A 15 4.15 6.57 -6.31
N LEU A 16 5.21 5.79 -6.47
CA LEU A 16 5.78 5.50 -7.79
C LEU A 16 4.81 4.70 -8.66
N MET A 17 4.11 3.71 -8.11
CA MET A 17 3.06 3.00 -8.85
C MET A 17 1.99 3.95 -9.36
N LYS A 18 1.61 4.95 -8.55
CA LYS A 18 0.60 5.94 -8.96
C LYS A 18 1.11 6.83 -10.08
N LEU A 19 2.33 7.33 -9.92
CA LEU A 19 3.01 8.20 -10.88
C LEU A 19 3.15 7.54 -12.25
N TYR A 20 3.53 6.25 -12.27
CA TYR A 20 3.78 5.51 -13.51
C TYR A 20 2.60 4.67 -14.00
N LYS A 21 1.44 4.75 -13.34
CA LYS A 21 0.25 3.92 -13.66
C LYS A 21 0.56 2.42 -13.72
N ALA A 22 1.35 1.96 -12.75
CA ALA A 22 1.85 0.59 -12.65
C ALA A 22 1.08 -0.26 -11.62
N GLU A 23 -0.20 0.04 -11.40
CA GLU A 23 -1.05 -0.66 -10.43
C GLU A 23 -1.18 -2.17 -10.74
N ASN A 24 -1.04 -2.57 -12.01
CA ASN A 24 -0.99 -3.97 -12.44
C ASN A 24 0.24 -4.73 -11.90
N GLU A 25 1.28 -4.04 -11.44
CA GLU A 25 2.47 -4.63 -10.85
C GLU A 25 2.44 -4.71 -9.32
N PHE A 26 1.31 -4.36 -8.67
CA PHE A 26 1.16 -4.35 -7.21
C PHE A 26 1.59 -5.66 -6.53
N TYR A 27 1.40 -6.81 -7.19
CA TYR A 27 1.81 -8.12 -6.68
C TYR A 27 3.31 -8.20 -6.36
N ARG A 28 4.16 -7.42 -7.03
CA ARG A 28 5.63 -7.41 -6.84
C ARG A 28 6.04 -6.89 -5.47
N ILE A 29 5.25 -6.00 -4.87
CA ILE A 29 5.58 -5.39 -3.58
C ILE A 29 4.95 -6.12 -2.38
N LYS A 30 4.29 -7.26 -2.60
CA LYS A 30 3.70 -8.09 -1.55
C LYS A 30 4.66 -8.41 -0.41
N GLY A 31 5.95 -8.60 -0.73
CA GLY A 31 7.00 -8.89 0.24
C GLY A 31 7.30 -7.75 1.24
N LEU A 32 6.85 -6.53 0.97
CA LEU A 32 7.02 -5.38 1.87
C LEU A 32 5.92 -5.30 2.95
N PHE A 33 4.83 -6.05 2.81
CA PHE A 33 3.73 -6.07 3.78
C PHE A 33 4.02 -7.01 4.96
N ILE A 34 5.07 -6.72 5.72
CA ILE A 34 5.53 -7.51 6.86
C ILE A 34 5.15 -6.87 8.20
N LYS A 35 5.23 -7.64 9.30
CA LYS A 35 4.86 -7.18 10.67
C LYS A 35 5.56 -5.88 11.13
N GLY A 36 6.66 -5.49 10.50
CA GLY A 36 7.45 -4.31 10.88
C GLY A 36 6.96 -2.98 10.29
N ILE A 37 6.00 -2.96 9.37
CA ILE A 37 5.52 -1.70 8.78
C ILE A 37 4.51 -0.98 9.68
N ASN A 38 4.49 0.35 9.62
CA ASN A 38 3.43 1.16 10.20
C ASN A 38 2.20 1.16 9.27
N VAL A 39 1.21 0.32 9.59
CA VAL A 39 -0.03 0.17 8.80
C VAL A 39 -0.77 1.51 8.64
N GLU A 40 -0.82 2.33 9.67
CA GLU A 40 -1.56 3.60 9.66
C GLU A 40 -0.95 4.59 8.63
N GLU A 41 0.38 4.68 8.58
CA GLU A 41 1.06 5.51 7.60
C GLU A 41 0.87 5.04 6.16
N ILE A 42 0.84 3.72 5.94
CA ILE A 42 0.57 3.17 4.61
C ILE A 42 -0.88 3.46 4.19
N VAL A 43 -1.83 3.34 5.11
CA VAL A 43 -3.23 3.71 4.87
C VAL A 43 -3.32 5.18 4.47
N LYS A 44 -2.67 6.07 5.22
CA LYS A 44 -2.65 7.51 4.91
C LYS A 44 -2.02 7.80 3.54
N THR A 45 -0.90 7.15 3.23
CA THR A 45 -0.26 7.31 1.91
C THR A 45 -1.18 6.82 0.79
N PHE A 46 -1.88 5.71 0.97
CA PHE A 46 -2.84 5.24 -0.02
C PHE A 46 -4.05 6.18 -0.17
N GLN A 47 -4.49 6.82 0.93
CA GLN A 47 -5.53 7.84 0.89
C GLN A 47 -5.12 9.05 0.05
N GLU A 48 -3.89 9.53 0.24
CA GLU A 48 -3.33 10.68 -0.48
C GLU A 48 -3.19 10.40 -1.98
N GLU A 49 -2.73 9.20 -2.36
CA GLU A 49 -2.37 8.88 -3.74
C GLU A 49 -3.53 8.30 -4.57
N TYR A 50 -4.48 7.59 -3.94
CA TYR A 50 -5.49 6.81 -4.67
C TYR A 50 -6.95 7.11 -4.30
N ASP A 51 -7.27 7.13 -3.01
CA ASP A 51 -8.67 7.19 -2.53
C ASP A 51 -8.75 7.74 -1.11
N THR A 52 -9.14 9.01 -0.99
CA THR A 52 -9.26 9.71 0.29
C THR A 52 -10.25 9.07 1.27
N THR A 53 -11.15 8.21 0.78
CA THR A 53 -12.13 7.48 1.61
C THR A 53 -11.63 6.11 2.06
N PHE A 54 -10.45 5.68 1.60
CA PHE A 54 -9.87 4.40 1.96
C PHE A 54 -9.65 4.31 3.47
N ASN A 55 -10.27 3.34 4.13
CA ASN A 55 -10.10 3.11 5.56
C ASN A 55 -9.79 1.65 5.83
N PHE A 56 -8.82 1.40 6.71
CA PHE A 56 -8.39 0.06 7.06
C PHE A 56 -7.73 0.02 8.44
N LYS A 57 -8.07 -1.01 9.23
CA LYS A 57 -7.38 -1.39 10.46
C LYS A 57 -7.14 -2.89 10.44
N GLY A 58 -5.92 -3.33 10.76
CA GLY A 58 -5.57 -4.75 10.79
C GLY A 58 -4.09 -4.98 10.52
N THR A 59 -3.77 -6.21 10.13
CA THR A 59 -2.38 -6.62 9.87
C THR A 59 -1.88 -6.15 8.51
N PRO A 60 -0.54 -6.01 8.32
CA PRO A 60 0.08 -5.73 7.01
C PRO A 60 -0.40 -6.66 5.89
N LYS A 61 -0.53 -7.97 6.17
CA LYS A 61 -1.02 -8.96 5.20
C LYS A 61 -2.47 -8.72 4.79
N GLN A 62 -3.32 -8.29 5.73
CA GLN A 62 -4.71 -7.93 5.43
C GLN A 62 -4.79 -6.60 4.68
N LEU A 63 -3.91 -5.63 4.99
CA LEU A 63 -3.80 -4.36 4.27
C LEU A 63 -3.47 -4.61 2.79
N TYR A 64 -2.48 -5.47 2.50
CA TYR A 64 -2.14 -5.87 1.13
C TYR A 64 -3.39 -6.33 0.36
N LYS A 65 -4.15 -7.27 0.93
CA LYS A 65 -5.36 -7.81 0.28
C LYS A 65 -6.40 -6.73 0.05
N LYS A 66 -6.56 -5.80 1.00
CA LYS A 66 -7.53 -4.71 0.89
C LYS A 66 -7.16 -3.74 -0.22
N ILE A 67 -5.87 -3.39 -0.35
CA ILE A 67 -5.37 -2.54 -1.43
C ILE A 67 -5.52 -3.25 -2.78
N GLU A 68 -5.12 -4.52 -2.87
CA GLU A 68 -5.27 -5.35 -4.08
C GLU A 68 -6.71 -5.32 -4.59
N GLN A 69 -7.69 -5.57 -3.71
CA GLN A 69 -9.12 -5.50 -4.05
C GLN A 69 -9.55 -4.12 -4.55
N GLN A 70 -9.04 -3.03 -3.98
CA GLN A 70 -9.39 -1.68 -4.44
C GLN A 70 -8.80 -1.35 -5.80
N LEU A 71 -7.55 -1.73 -6.05
CA LEU A 71 -6.90 -1.52 -7.34
C LEU A 71 -7.57 -2.33 -8.45
N THR A 72 -7.98 -3.58 -8.19
CA THR A 72 -8.70 -4.40 -9.17
C THR A 72 -10.07 -3.80 -9.51
N LYS A 73 -10.81 -3.28 -8.52
CA LYS A 73 -12.12 -2.63 -8.75
C LYS A 73 -12.04 -1.40 -9.64
N LYS A 74 -10.95 -0.62 -9.56
CA LYS A 74 -10.77 0.56 -10.42
C LYS A 74 -10.45 0.22 -11.88
N ASN A 75 -9.94 -0.98 -12.15
CA ASN A 75 -9.52 -1.42 -13.48
C ASN A 75 -10.55 -2.34 -14.16
N SER A 76 -11.69 -2.60 -13.51
CA SER A 76 -12.83 -3.35 -14.07
C SER A 76 -13.89 -2.38 -14.55
#